data_AF-A0A5C7E444-F1
#
_entry.id   AF-A0A5C7E444-F1
#
_cell.length_a   1.000
_cell.length_b   1.000
_cell.length_c   1.000
_cell.angle_alpha   90.00
_cell.angle_beta   90.00
_cell.angle_gamma   90.00
#
_symmetry.space_group_name_H-M   'P 1'
#
loop_
_entity.id
_entity.type
_entity.pdbx_description
1 polymer ?
#
loop_
_entity_poly.entity_id
_entity_poly.type
_entity_poly.pdbx_seq_one_letter_code
_entity_poly.pdbx_strand_id
1 'polypeptide(L)' 'KDKTFSMKEDSISYPCKNKVFTFKDKDDKFVLEII' A
#
# COMPACT_ATOMS: atom_id res chain seq x y z
N LYS A 1 25.39 7.12 10.48
CA LYS A 1 24.95 5.69 10.44
C LYS A 1 23.66 5.66 9.65
N ASP A 2 23.83 5.67 8.35
CA ASP A 2 22.81 5.95 7.35
C ASP A 2 21.84 4.77 7.25
N LYS A 3 20.56 5.01 7.51
CA LYS A 3 19.50 4.03 7.24
C LYS A 3 19.23 4.07 5.73
N THR A 4 19.98 3.27 4.98
CA THR A 4 19.70 3.00 3.57
C THR A 4 18.45 2.13 3.46
N PHE A 5 17.30 2.76 3.19
CA PHE A 5 16.08 2.05 2.81
C PHE A 5 16.19 1.62 1.35
N SER A 6 16.72 0.42 1.10
CA SER A 6 16.62 -0.24 -0.20
C SER A 6 15.21 -0.80 -0.39
N MET A 7 14.27 0.08 -0.73
CA MET A 7 12.96 -0.36 -1.22
C MET A 7 13.19 -0.94 -2.62
N LYS A 8 12.94 -2.23 -2.82
CA LYS A 8 12.91 -2.82 -4.16
C LYS A 8 11.55 -2.47 -4.78
N GLU A 9 11.52 -2.18 -6.07
CA GLU A 9 10.26 -2.08 -6.82
C GLU A 9 9.44 -3.37 -6.58
N ASP A 10 8.15 -3.21 -6.31
CA ASP A 10 7.18 -4.28 -5.97
C ASP A 10 7.38 -5.04 -4.64
N SER A 11 8.36 -4.70 -3.79
CA SER A 11 8.62 -5.43 -2.54
C SER A 11 7.93 -4.84 -1.29
N ILE A 12 6.71 -4.33 -1.43
CA ILE A 12 5.99 -3.77 -0.28
C ILE A 12 5.35 -4.92 0.50
N SER A 13 6.02 -5.35 1.57
CA SER A 13 5.46 -6.31 2.53
C SER A 13 4.54 -5.57 3.50
N TYR A 14 3.22 -5.68 3.29
CA TYR A 14 2.25 -5.18 4.25
C TYR A 14 2.02 -6.23 5.35
N PRO A 15 1.92 -5.82 6.63
CA PRO A 15 1.64 -6.73 7.75
C PRO A 15 0.26 -7.39 7.69
N CYS A 16 -0.52 -7.10 6.64
CA CYS A 16 -1.88 -7.55 6.42
C CYS A 16 -1.94 -8.62 5.32
N LYS A 17 -1.09 -9.67 5.41
CA LYS A 17 -0.83 -10.75 4.42
C LYS A 17 -1.97 -11.13 3.45
N ASN A 18 -3.23 -11.14 3.88
CA ASN A 18 -4.39 -11.56 3.08
C ASN A 18 -5.43 -10.46 2.84
N LYS A 19 -5.19 -9.22 3.28
CA LYS A 19 -6.14 -8.13 3.11
C LYS A 19 -5.92 -7.48 1.76
N VAL A 20 -7.00 -7.36 0.99
CA VAL A 20 -6.96 -6.70 -0.31
C VAL A 20 -7.33 -5.24 -0.09
N PHE A 21 -6.38 -4.36 -0.39
CA PHE A 21 -6.60 -2.92 -0.40
C PHE A 21 -7.14 -2.55 -1.78
N THR A 22 -8.33 -2.00 -1.82
CA THR A 22 -8.92 -1.48 -3.05
C THR A 22 -9.01 0.03 -2.95
N PHE A 23 -8.36 0.72 -3.87
CA PHE A 23 -8.59 2.15 -4.05
C PHE A 23 -9.75 2.30 -5.02
N LYS A 24 -10.80 2.99 -4.57
CA LYS A 24 -11.91 3.37 -5.42
C LYS A 24 -11.90 4.88 -5.61
N ASP A 25 -11.88 5.28 -6.87
CA ASP A 25 -12.08 6.65 -7.25
C ASP A 25 -13.58 6.94 -7.15
N LYS A 26 -13.95 7.83 -6.22
CA LYS A 26 -15.31 8.34 -6.07
C LYS A 26 -15.26 9.84 -6.21
N ASP A 27 -15.69 10.30 -7.39
CA ASP A 27 -15.66 11.70 -7.79
C ASP A 27 -14.23 12.27 -7.71
N ASP A 28 -13.99 13.22 -6.80
CA ASP A 28 -12.70 13.88 -6.59
C ASP A 28 -11.96 13.32 -5.35
N LYS A 29 -12.29 12.09 -4.94
CA LYS A 29 -11.71 11.46 -3.74
C LYS A 29 -11.30 10.02 -3.98
N PHE A 30 -10.13 9.67 -3.44
CA PHE A 30 -9.67 8.29 -3.34
C PHE A 30 -10.16 7.69 -2.03
N VAL A 31 -11.00 6.65 -2.11
CA VAL A 31 -11.46 5.89 -0.95
C VAL A 31 -10.67 4.59 -0.87
N LEU A 32 -9.98 4.40 0.25
CA LEU A 32 -9.28 3.16 0.56
C LEU A 32 -10.23 2.20 1.28
N GLU A 33 -10.60 1.12 0.61
CA GLU A 33 -11.37 0.02 1.19
C GLU A 33 -10.44 -1.16 1.49
N ILE A 34 -10.65 -1.79 2.66
CA ILE A 34 -9.92 -2.97 3.09
C ILE A 34 -10.92 -4.12 3.20
N ILE A 35 -10.71 -5.17 2.39
CA ILE A 35 -11.53 -6.39 2.37
C ILE A 35 -10.84 -7.50 3.19
#